data_AF-A0A3C0SW66-F1
#
_entry.id   AF-A0A3C0SW66-F1
#
_cell.length_a   1.000
_cell.length_b   1.000
_cell.length_c   1.000
_cell.angle_alpha   90.00
_cell.angle_beta   90.00
_cell.angle_gamma   90.00
#
_symmetry.space_group_name_H-M   'P 1'
#
loop_
_entity.id
_entity.type
_entity.pdbx_description
1 polymer ?
#
loop_
_entity_poly.entity_id
_entity_poly.type
_entity_poly.pdbx_seq_one_letter_code
_entity_poly.pdbx_strand_id
1 'polypeptide(L)'
;MRITGKPLGRPAKKTEENKKKLEEEKIQRYQDDIDRIAIEGRFGVAKRKYGLGLIKSKLKETSETDINVSIFVLNLEKICSEEISKNKGKYRIRGVRAA
;
A
#
# COMPACT_ATOMS: atom_id res chain seq x y z
N MET A 1 -8.97 7.07 3.75
CA MET A 1 -9.30 5.70 3.31
C MET A 1 -10.54 5.23 4.03
N ARG A 2 -11.66 5.19 3.32
CA ARG A 2 -12.89 4.60 3.86
C ARG A 2 -12.67 3.11 4.12
N ILE A 3 -12.80 2.68 5.38
CA ILE A 3 -12.63 1.27 5.79
C ILE A 3 -13.88 0.44 5.46
N THR A 4 -15.01 1.10 5.18
CA THR A 4 -16.27 0.46 4.80
C THR A 4 -16.38 0.29 3.29
N GLY A 5 -16.74 -0.89 2.82
CA GLY A 5 -17.01 -1.16 1.41
C GLY A 5 -18.20 -0.38 0.84
N LYS A 6 -18.47 -0.56 -0.46
CA LYS A 6 -19.67 -0.03 -1.11
C LYS A 6 -20.93 -0.48 -0.34
N PRO A 7 -21.93 0.38 -0.14
CA PRO A 7 -23.18 -0.02 0.50
C PRO A 7 -23.76 -1.26 -0.19
N LEU A 8 -24.18 -2.22 0.62
CA LEU A 8 -24.80 -3.45 0.15
C LEU A 8 -26.19 -3.14 -0.43
N GLY A 9 -26.59 -3.88 -1.46
CA GLY A 9 -27.91 -3.78 -2.06
C GLY A 9 -27.99 -2.89 -3.31
N ARG A 10 -29.22 -2.51 -3.65
CA ARG A 10 -29.53 -1.79 -4.90
C ARG A 10 -28.95 -0.37 -4.86
N PRO A 11 -28.26 0.09 -5.92
CA PRO A 11 -27.79 1.48 -5.99
C PRO A 11 -28.96 2.46 -5.92
N ALA A 12 -28.76 3.58 -5.21
CA ALA A 12 -29.75 4.63 -5.09
C ALA A 12 -30.12 5.21 -6.46
N LYS A 13 -31.41 5.53 -6.64
CA LYS A 13 -31.88 6.23 -7.85
C LYS A 13 -31.30 7.65 -7.88
N LYS A 14 -30.91 8.11 -9.06
CA LYS A 14 -30.49 9.50 -9.26
C LYS A 14 -31.73 10.40 -9.32
N THR A 15 -32.01 11.10 -8.24
CA THR A 15 -32.91 12.26 -8.19
C THR A 15 -32.09 13.55 -8.25
N GLU A 16 -32.68 14.67 -8.68
CA GLU A 16 -31.95 15.95 -8.80
C GLU A 16 -31.37 16.42 -7.45
N GLU A 17 -32.06 16.17 -6.33
CA GLU A 17 -31.55 16.45 -4.97
C GLU A 17 -30.32 15.62 -4.58
N ASN A 18 -30.25 14.36 -5.02
CA ASN A 18 -29.19 13.41 -4.62
C ASN A 18 -28.04 13.30 -5.62
N LYS A 19 -28.17 13.93 -6.79
CA LYS A 19 -27.24 13.81 -7.91
C LYS A 19 -25.83 14.26 -7.54
N LYS A 20 -25.71 15.41 -6.86
CA LYS A 20 -24.42 15.96 -6.43
C LYS A 20 -23.72 15.06 -5.41
N LYS A 21 -24.45 14.63 -4.37
CA LYS A 21 -23.93 13.72 -3.35
C LYS A 21 -23.47 12.38 -3.92
N LEU A 22 -24.26 11.79 -4.84
CA LEU A 22 -23.90 10.54 -5.50
C LEU A 22 -22.61 10.65 -6.34
N GLU A 23 -22.36 11.81 -6.94
CA GLU A 23 -21.16 12.04 -7.74
C GLU A 23 -19.93 12.23 -6.84
N GLU A 24 -20.05 13.04 -5.77
CA GLU A 24 -19.00 13.20 -4.76
C GLU A 24 -18.61 11.85 -4.13
N GLU A 25 -19.58 11.02 -3.75
CA GLU A 25 -19.31 9.68 -3.22
C GLU A 25 -18.62 8.74 -4.23
N LYS A 26 -18.87 8.90 -5.53
CA LYS A 26 -18.16 8.10 -6.55
C LYS A 26 -16.71 8.54 -6.67
N ILE A 27 -16.46 9.85 -6.72
CA ILE A 27 -15.10 10.41 -6.79
C ILE A 27 -14.30 9.96 -5.57
N GLN A 28 -14.89 10.09 -4.37
CA GLN A 28 -14.26 9.64 -3.14
C GLN A 28 -13.97 8.13 -3.16
N ARG A 29 -14.95 7.30 -3.58
CA ARG A 29 -14.74 5.85 -3.72
C ARG A 29 -13.60 5.51 -4.67
N TYR A 30 -13.54 6.18 -5.82
CA TYR A 30 -12.49 5.96 -6.79
C TYR A 30 -11.11 6.28 -6.23
N GLN A 31 -10.97 7.41 -5.54
CA GLN A 31 -9.72 7.79 -4.89
C GLN A 31 -9.32 6.79 -3.79
N ASP A 32 -10.27 6.39 -2.94
CA ASP A 32 -10.04 5.40 -1.88
C ASP A 32 -9.59 4.04 -2.47
N ASP A 33 -10.17 3.61 -3.60
CA ASP A 33 -9.78 2.36 -4.28
C ASP A 33 -8.37 2.45 -4.88
N ILE A 34 -7.99 3.59 -5.46
CA ILE A 34 -6.61 3.83 -5.94
C ILE A 34 -5.62 3.68 -4.79
N ASP A 35 -5.90 4.36 -3.68
CA ASP A 35 -5.03 4.32 -2.50
C ASP A 35 -4.92 2.89 -1.96
N ARG A 36 -6.04 2.14 -1.96
CA ARG A 36 -6.09 0.74 -1.53
C ARG A 36 -5.20 -0.16 -2.37
N ILE A 37 -5.27 -0.04 -3.70
CA ILE A 37 -4.48 -0.87 -4.62
C ILE A 37 -2.98 -0.71 -4.32
N ALA A 38 -2.51 0.53 -4.10
CA ALA A 38 -1.12 0.79 -3.78
C ALA A 38 -0.70 0.15 -2.43
N ILE A 39 -1.56 0.26 -1.42
CA ILE A 39 -1.34 -0.31 -0.08
C ILE A 39 -1.33 -1.84 -0.13
N GLU A 40 -2.34 -2.47 -0.72
CA GLU A 40 -2.46 -3.93 -0.86
C GLU A 40 -1.27 -4.51 -1.65
N GLY A 41 -0.85 -3.82 -2.71
CA GLY A 41 0.35 -4.18 -3.48
C GLY A 41 1.62 -4.20 -2.61
N ARG A 42 1.82 -3.17 -1.77
CA ARG A 42 2.95 -3.10 -0.83
C ARG A 42 2.88 -4.19 0.23
N PHE A 43 1.70 -4.49 0.78
CA PHE A 43 1.54 -5.61 1.71
C PHE A 43 1.79 -6.97 1.06
N GLY A 44 1.42 -7.14 -0.21
CA GLY A 44 1.73 -8.34 -0.98
C GLY A 44 3.24 -8.55 -1.13
N VAL A 45 3.99 -7.48 -1.39
CA VAL A 45 5.46 -7.51 -1.43
C VAL A 45 6.02 -7.77 -0.03
N ALA A 46 5.51 -7.10 0.99
CA ALA A 46 5.97 -7.29 2.37
C ALA A 46 5.80 -8.74 2.86
N LYS A 47 4.68 -9.40 2.49
CA LYS A 47 4.45 -10.81 2.80
C LYS A 47 5.38 -11.76 2.04
N ARG A 48 5.60 -11.52 0.74
CA ARG A 48 6.37 -12.42 -0.14
C ARG A 48 7.89 -12.21 -0.09
N LYS A 49 8.36 -10.97 -0.07
CA LYS A 49 9.79 -10.61 -0.11
C LYS A 49 10.38 -10.30 1.27
N TYR A 50 9.58 -9.77 2.20
CA TYR A 50 10.06 -9.33 3.52
C TYR A 50 9.64 -10.24 4.68
N GLY A 51 9.10 -11.42 4.39
CA GLY A 51 8.84 -12.45 5.40
C GLY A 51 7.61 -12.22 6.28
N LEU A 52 6.82 -11.15 6.08
CA LEU A 52 5.59 -10.93 6.87
C LEU A 52 4.55 -12.06 6.73
N GLY A 53 4.63 -12.85 5.66
CA GLY A 53 3.75 -14.01 5.47
C GLY A 53 4.23 -15.30 6.15
N LEU A 54 5.42 -15.29 6.76
CA LEU A 54 6.13 -16.48 7.25
C LEU A 54 6.76 -16.24 8.64
N ILE A 55 6.07 -15.50 9.51
CA ILE A 55 6.50 -15.28 10.90
C ILE A 55 6.25 -16.56 11.71
N LYS A 56 7.32 -17.15 12.24
CA LYS A 56 7.28 -18.41 13.02
C LYS A 56 7.67 -18.22 14.49
N SER A 57 7.96 -17.00 14.90
CA SER A 57 8.21 -16.64 16.29
C SER A 57 6.97 -16.97 17.14
N LYS A 58 7.20 -17.63 18.28
CA LYS A 58 6.13 -18.14 19.15
C LYS A 58 5.79 -17.19 20.28
N LEU A 59 6.75 -16.35 20.69
CA LEU A 59 6.55 -15.36 21.73
C LEU A 59 6.11 -14.04 21.11
N LYS A 60 5.16 -13.36 21.77
CA LYS A 60 4.61 -12.08 21.35
C LYS A 60 5.70 -11.07 21.03
N GLU A 61 6.63 -10.85 21.96
CA GLU A 61 7.71 -9.86 21.84
C GLU A 61 8.58 -10.11 20.60
N THR A 62 8.96 -11.37 20.36
CA THR A 62 9.75 -11.75 19.19
C THR A 62 8.98 -11.58 17.88
N SER A 63 7.67 -11.90 17.89
CA SER A 63 6.83 -11.73 16.70
C SER A 63 6.60 -10.26 16.34
N GLU A 64 6.43 -9.39 17.34
CA GLU A 64 6.34 -7.94 17.14
C GLU A 64 7.66 -7.39 16.59
N THR A 65 8.79 -7.88 17.11
CA THR A 65 10.11 -7.49 16.62
C THR A 65 10.31 -7.90 15.16
N ASP A 66 9.95 -9.13 14.79
CA ASP A 66 10.03 -9.62 13.40
C ASP A 66 9.19 -8.74 12.47
N ILE A 67 7.94 -8.43 12.85
CA ILE A 67 7.04 -7.55 12.08
C ILE A 67 7.67 -6.17 11.90
N ASN A 68 8.18 -5.58 12.98
CA ASN A 68 8.77 -4.24 12.97
C ASN A 68 10.00 -4.18 12.07
N VAL A 69 10.90 -5.15 12.16
CA VAL A 69 12.09 -5.22 11.32
C VAL A 69 11.71 -5.37 9.85
N SER A 70 10.76 -6.25 9.51
CA SER A 70 10.28 -6.40 8.14
C SER A 70 9.71 -5.10 7.55
N ILE A 71 8.90 -4.36 8.32
CA ILE A 71 8.34 -3.07 7.89
C ILE A 71 9.43 -2.00 7.78
N PHE A 72 10.38 -1.99 8.71
CA PHE A 72 11.51 -1.06 8.70
C PHE A 72 12.35 -1.23 7.43
N VAL A 73 12.76 -2.46 7.11
CA VAL A 73 13.57 -2.74 5.91
C VAL A 73 12.78 -2.45 4.62
N LEU A 74 11.47 -2.73 4.58
CA LEU A 74 10.62 -2.36 3.45
C LEU A 74 10.63 -0.84 3.18
N ASN A 75 10.53 -0.04 4.24
CA ASN A 75 10.55 1.42 4.13
C ASN A 75 11.95 1.94 3.76
N LEU A 76 13.00 1.33 4.31
CA LEU A 76 14.39 1.66 3.95
C LEU A 76 14.67 1.40 2.48
N GLU A 77 14.26 0.25 1.93
CA GLU A 77 14.47 -0.06 0.51
C GLU A 77 13.84 1.01 -0.39
N LYS A 78 12.62 1.47 -0.05
CA LYS A 78 11.94 2.55 -0.77
C LYS A 78 12.77 3.83 -0.79
N ILE A 79 13.20 4.30 0.39
CA ILE A 79 13.98 5.54 0.53
C ILE A 79 15.32 5.40 -0.21
N CYS A 80 16.05 4.31 0.01
CA CYS A 80 17.32 4.07 -0.67
C CYS A 80 17.17 4.01 -2.19
N SER A 81 16.11 3.38 -2.71
CA SER A 81 15.86 3.30 -4.15
C SER A 81 15.56 4.66 -4.77
N GLU A 82 14.82 5.52 -4.07
CA GLU A 82 14.54 6.89 -4.47
C GLU A 82 15.83 7.73 -4.47
N GLU A 83 16.63 7.66 -3.41
CA GLU A 83 17.91 8.37 -3.31
C GLU A 83 18.93 7.91 -4.33
N ILE A 84 19.05 6.60 -4.57
CA ILE A 84 19.89 6.06 -5.64
C ILE A 84 19.43 6.61 -6.99
N SER A 85 18.12 6.65 -7.24
CA SER A 85 17.58 7.15 -8.51
C SER A 85 17.87 8.63 -8.75
N LYS A 86 17.81 9.47 -7.70
CA LYS A 86 18.24 10.88 -7.77
C LYS A 86 19.73 11.01 -8.07
N ASN A 87 20.55 10.13 -7.51
CA ASN A 87 22.00 10.17 -7.59
C ASN A 87 22.61 9.43 -8.80
N LYS A 88 21.79 8.75 -9.63
CA LYS A 88 22.22 7.99 -10.83
C LYS A 88 23.00 8.82 -11.85
N GLY A 89 22.72 10.12 -11.97
CA GLY A 89 23.46 11.02 -12.87
C GLY A 89 24.78 11.52 -12.29
N LYS A 90 24.92 11.54 -10.96
CA LYS A 90 26.09 12.06 -10.24
C LYS A 90 27.16 10.98 -10.01
N TYR A 91 26.73 9.74 -9.83
CA TYR A 91 27.62 8.60 -9.65
C TYR A 91 27.34 7.59 -10.76
N ARG A 92 28.37 6.99 -11.37
CA ARG A 92 28.22 5.95 -12.41
C ARG A 92 27.76 4.62 -11.78
N ILE A 93 26.58 4.62 -11.19
CA ILE A 93 25.99 3.48 -10.49
C ILE A 93 25.53 2.48 -11.57
N ARG A 94 26.23 1.35 -11.70
CA ARG A 94 25.77 0.23 -12.54
C ARG A 94 24.43 -0.24 -11.99
N GLY A 95 23.39 -0.22 -12.83
CA GLY A 95 22.07 -0.72 -12.45
C GLY A 95 22.18 -2.17 -12.01
N VAL A 96 21.94 -2.42 -10.73
CA VAL A 96 21.79 -3.78 -10.21
C VAL A 96 20.46 -4.29 -10.78
N ARG A 97 20.51 -5.32 -11.62
CA ARG A 97 19.29 -5.97 -12.12
C ARG A 97 18.60 -6.60 -10.91
N ALA A 98 17.37 -6.19 -10.64
CA ALA A 98 16.53 -6.89 -9.67
C ALA A 98 16.22 -8.28 -10.22
N ALA A 99 16.54 -9.32 -9.45
CA ALA A 99 16.15 -10.70 -9.71
C ALA A 99 14.65 -10.91 -9.50
#